data_AF-A0A1N7IQ86-F1
#
_entry.id   AF-A0A1N7IQ86-F1
#
_cell.length_a   1.000
_cell.length_b   1.000
_cell.length_c   1.000
_cell.angle_alpha   90.00
_cell.angle_beta   90.00
_cell.angle_gamma   90.00
#
_symmetry.space_group_name_H-M   'P 1'
#
loop_
_entity.id
_entity.type
_entity.pdbx_description
1 polymer ?
#
loop_
_entity_poly.entity_id
_entity_poly.type
_entity_poly.pdbx_seq_one_letter_code
_entity_poly.pdbx_strand_id
1 'polypeptide(L)'
;MASRNVTVTRIRPGSAFKVGILMALIGFAAWLIAVSVLYLAVDAAGVVESINSLIGGVGGETIIDFPLVIALAALVGAIGVVAVAIMAPLTAFIYNALADLVGGLGIELTDYL
;
A
#
# COMPACT_ATOMS: atom_id res chain seq x y z
N MET A 1 15.82 5.86 35.94
CA MET A 1 15.45 5.88 34.51
C MET A 1 14.61 7.12 34.29
N ALA A 2 15.10 8.09 33.53
CA ALA A 2 14.37 9.34 33.29
C ALA A 2 13.62 9.21 31.97
N SER A 3 12.28 9.18 32.01
CA SER A 3 11.49 9.35 30.80
C SER A 3 11.35 10.84 30.49
N ARG A 4 11.52 11.22 29.22
CA ARG A 4 11.36 12.61 28.78
C ARG A 4 10.11 12.71 27.91
N ASN A 5 9.14 13.49 28.38
CA ASN A 5 7.95 13.80 27.62
C ASN A 5 8.29 14.82 26.52
N VAL A 6 8.02 14.43 25.27
CA VAL A 6 8.20 15.26 24.07
C VAL A 6 6.88 15.31 23.33
N THR A 7 6.57 16.41 22.65
CA THR A 7 5.32 16.54 21.89
C THR A 7 5.61 16.81 20.43
N VAL A 8 5.00 16.03 19.53
CA VAL A 8 5.06 16.30 18.08
C VAL A 8 4.05 17.40 17.77
N THR A 9 4.53 18.61 17.53
CA THR A 9 3.65 19.75 17.17
C THR A 9 3.54 19.97 15.67
N ARG A 10 4.50 19.46 14.88
CA ARG A 10 4.52 19.66 13.42
C ARG A 10 5.20 18.53 12.67
N ILE A 11 4.55 18.07 11.61
CA ILE A 11 5.06 17.12 10.63
C ILE A 11 5.26 17.87 9.30
N ARG A 12 6.47 17.84 8.75
CA ARG A 12 6.76 18.45 7.45
C ARG A 12 6.10 17.62 6.33
N PRO A 13 5.23 18.18 5.47
CA PRO A 13 4.57 17.43 4.40
C PRO A 13 5.54 16.72 3.47
N GLY A 14 6.67 17.35 3.14
CA GLY A 14 7.71 16.71 2.33
C GLY A 14 8.37 15.50 3.01
N SER A 15 8.42 15.45 4.34
CA SER A 15 8.90 14.28 5.08
C SER A 15 7.87 13.15 5.04
N ALA A 16 6.59 13.48 5.26
CA ALA A 16 5.49 12.53 5.17
C ALA A 16 5.40 11.93 3.76
N PHE A 17 5.57 12.74 2.71
CA PHE A 17 5.63 12.28 1.33
C PHE A 17 6.75 11.26 1.08
N LYS A 18 7.99 11.56 1.51
CA LYS A 18 9.14 10.65 1.32
C LYS A 18 8.94 9.31 2.05
N VAL A 19 8.46 9.33 3.28
CA VAL A 19 8.20 8.09 4.03
C VAL A 19 7.02 7.34 3.43
N GLY A 20 5.94 8.04 3.10
CA GLY A 20 4.74 7.46 2.52
C GLY A 20 5.01 6.78 1.17
N ILE A 21 5.77 7.43 0.28
CA ILE A 21 6.09 6.83 -1.03
C ILE A 21 7.01 5.60 -0.88
N LEU A 22 7.98 5.62 0.04
CA LEU A 22 8.84 4.46 0.29
C LEU A 22 8.05 3.28 0.86
N MET A 23 7.18 3.53 1.84
CA MET A 23 6.28 2.49 2.37
C MET A 23 5.33 1.96 1.31
N ALA A 24 4.79 2.83 0.46
CA ALA A 24 3.89 2.44 -0.62
C ALA A 24 4.60 1.57 -1.66
N LEU A 25 5.84 1.88 -2.03
CA LEU A 25 6.63 1.08 -2.97
C LEU A 25 6.98 -0.30 -2.39
N ILE A 26 7.32 -0.38 -1.10
CA ILE A 26 7.55 -1.67 -0.42
C ILE A 26 6.24 -2.48 -0.38
N GLY A 27 5.12 -1.84 -0.03
CA GLY A 27 3.80 -2.46 -0.05
C GLY A 27 3.38 -2.92 -1.44
N PHE A 28 3.73 -2.17 -2.50
CA PHE A 28 3.48 -2.54 -3.88
C PHE A 28 4.24 -3.81 -4.29
N ALA A 29 5.52 -3.91 -3.92
CA ALA A 29 6.30 -5.13 -4.14
C ALA A 29 5.70 -6.33 -3.38
N ALA A 30 5.33 -6.14 -2.11
CA ALA A 30 4.69 -7.18 -1.30
C ALA A 30 3.34 -7.62 -1.90
N TRP A 31 2.56 -6.67 -2.41
CA TRP A 31 1.29 -6.91 -3.12
C TRP A 31 1.48 -7.77 -4.36
N LEU A 32 2.46 -7.45 -5.23
CA LEU A 32 2.73 -8.26 -6.43
C LEU A 32 3.16 -9.69 -6.07
N ILE A 33 3.97 -9.84 -5.01
CA ILE A 33 4.35 -11.17 -4.51
C ILE A 33 3.10 -11.92 -4.04
N ALA A 34 2.23 -11.27 -3.25
CA ALA A 34 1.01 -11.88 -2.75
C ALA A 34 0.08 -12.34 -3.89
N VAL A 35 -0.12 -11.49 -4.91
CA VAL A 35 -0.92 -11.85 -6.09
C VAL A 35 -0.28 -12.99 -6.88
N SER A 36 1.04 -12.98 -7.03
CA SER A 36 1.76 -14.07 -7.72
C SER A 36 1.52 -15.41 -7.02
N VAL A 37 1.66 -15.44 -5.70
CA VAL A 37 1.41 -16.64 -4.90
C VAL A 37 -0.06 -17.08 -5.00
N LEU A 38 -1.00 -16.14 -4.93
CA LEU A 38 -2.42 -16.43 -5.08
C LEU A 38 -2.73 -17.03 -6.46
N TYR A 39 -2.19 -16.46 -7.54
CA TYR A 39 -2.37 -17.00 -8.88
C TYR A 39 -1.87 -18.44 -8.97
N LEU A 40 -0.65 -18.71 -8.48
CA LEU A 40 -0.09 -20.07 -8.51
C LEU A 40 -0.96 -21.07 -7.75
N ALA A 41 -1.57 -20.68 -6.63
CA ALA A 41 -2.48 -21.54 -5.89
C ALA A 41 -3.79 -21.81 -6.66
N VAL A 42 -4.35 -20.79 -7.32
CA VAL A 42 -5.59 -20.89 -8.11
C VAL A 42 -5.37 -21.69 -9.39
N ASP A 43 -4.22 -21.52 -10.03
CA ASP A 43 -3.78 -22.26 -11.20
C ASP A 43 -3.54 -23.74 -10.86
N ALA A 44 -2.85 -24.04 -9.76
CA ALA A 44 -2.66 -25.40 -9.27
C ALA A 44 -3.98 -26.12 -8.91
N ALA A 45 -5.02 -25.36 -8.54
CA ALA A 45 -6.37 -25.88 -8.30
C ALA A 45 -7.16 -26.13 -9.60
N GLY A 46 -6.64 -25.78 -10.78
CA GLY A 46 -7.30 -25.95 -12.08
C GLY A 46 -8.42 -24.93 -12.35
N VAL A 47 -8.53 -23.89 -11.52
CA VAL A 47 -9.60 -22.89 -11.66
C VAL A 47 -9.35 -22.00 -12.88
N VAL A 48 -8.10 -21.64 -13.17
CA VAL A 48 -7.73 -20.82 -14.34
C VAL A 48 -8.11 -21.52 -15.64
N GLU A 49 -7.76 -22.80 -15.76
CA GLU A 49 -8.11 -23.65 -16.92
C GLU A 49 -9.63 -23.74 -17.10
N SER A 50 -10.36 -23.95 -15.98
CA SER A 50 -11.82 -24.00 -15.99
C SER A 50 -12.43 -22.70 -16.54
N ILE A 51 -11.92 -21.54 -16.12
CA ILE A 51 -12.40 -20.24 -16.62
C ILE A 51 -12.06 -20.06 -18.10
N ASN A 52 -10.83 -20.37 -18.52
CA ASN A 52 -10.41 -20.24 -19.91
C ASN A 52 -11.26 -21.13 -20.84
N SER A 53 -11.59 -22.36 -20.43
CA SER A 53 -12.46 -23.25 -21.22
C SER A 53 -13.89 -22.70 -21.38
N LEU A 54 -14.44 -22.05 -20.35
CA LEU A 54 -15.76 -21.42 -20.42
C LEU A 54 -15.77 -20.22 -21.36
N ILE A 55 -14.71 -19.40 -21.33
CA ILE A 55 -14.55 -18.24 -22.22
C ILE A 55 -14.43 -18.70 -23.69
N GLY A 56 -13.59 -19.70 -23.95
CA GLY A 56 -13.45 -20.27 -25.30
C GLY A 56 -14.73 -20.91 -25.81
N GLY A 57 -15.52 -21.54 -24.92
CA GLY A 57 -16.80 -22.18 -25.27
C GLY A 57 -17.90 -21.21 -25.73
N VAL A 58 -17.82 -19.93 -25.36
CA VAL A 58 -18.75 -18.88 -25.80
C VAL A 58 -18.19 -18.01 -26.94
N GLY A 59 -17.05 -18.40 -27.52
CA GLY A 59 -16.39 -17.67 -28.61
C GLY A 59 -15.56 -16.48 -28.14
N GLY A 60 -15.19 -16.40 -26.87
CA GLY A 60 -14.28 -15.38 -26.35
C GLY A 60 -12.82 -15.73 -26.64
N GLU A 61 -12.02 -14.73 -27.03
CA GLU A 61 -10.58 -14.88 -27.32
C GLU A 61 -9.68 -14.51 -26.13
N THR A 62 -10.26 -14.01 -25.03
CA THR A 62 -9.49 -13.58 -23.86
C THR A 62 -9.00 -14.79 -23.07
N ILE A 63 -7.68 -14.91 -22.95
CA ILE A 63 -7.02 -15.94 -22.13
C ILE A 63 -6.60 -15.28 -20.82
N ILE A 64 -7.04 -15.84 -19.70
CA ILE A 64 -6.53 -15.50 -18.37
C ILE A 64 -5.24 -16.27 -18.18
N ASP A 65 -4.12 -15.56 -18.24
CA ASP A 65 -2.78 -16.07 -17.98
C ASP A 65 -2.06 -15.24 -16.92
N PHE A 66 -0.92 -15.75 -16.44
CA PHE A 66 -0.12 -15.10 -15.41
C PHE A 66 0.29 -13.66 -15.80
N PRO A 67 0.81 -13.39 -17.02
CA PRO A 67 1.11 -12.04 -17.48
C PRO A 67 -0.07 -11.07 -17.37
N LEU A 68 -1.29 -11.47 -17.80
CA LEU A 68 -2.46 -10.61 -17.72
C LEU A 68 -2.82 -10.30 -16.26
N VAL A 69 -2.84 -11.31 -15.38
CA VAL A 69 -3.18 -11.13 -13.97
C VAL A 69 -2.17 -10.23 -13.26
N ILE A 70 -0.88 -10.42 -13.49
CA ILE A 70 0.16 -9.57 -12.92
C ILE A 70 0.10 -8.14 -13.47
N ALA A 71 -0.18 -7.96 -14.76
CA ALA A 71 -0.34 -6.63 -15.34
C ALA A 71 -1.51 -5.86 -14.71
N LEU A 72 -2.67 -6.51 -14.54
CA LEU A 72 -3.82 -5.91 -13.88
C LEU A 72 -3.53 -5.61 -12.39
N ALA A 73 -2.88 -6.53 -11.69
CA ALA A 73 -2.50 -6.33 -10.30
C ALA A 73 -1.47 -5.20 -10.12
N ALA A 74 -0.53 -5.06 -11.07
CA ALA A 74 0.42 -3.96 -11.09
C ALA A 74 -0.28 -2.62 -11.30
N LEU A 75 -1.30 -2.56 -12.18
CA LEU A 75 -2.09 -1.35 -12.38
C LEU A 75 -2.84 -0.95 -11.10
N VAL A 76 -3.51 -1.90 -10.44
CA VAL A 76 -4.21 -1.67 -9.18
C VAL A 76 -3.23 -1.22 -8.08
N GLY A 77 -2.10 -1.90 -7.95
CA GLY A 77 -1.08 -1.55 -6.98
C GLY A 77 -0.47 -0.16 -7.23
N ALA A 78 -0.24 0.20 -8.50
CA ALA A 78 0.27 1.52 -8.87
C ALA A 78 -0.70 2.65 -8.50
N ILE A 79 -2.01 2.44 -8.70
CA ILE A 79 -3.04 3.36 -8.22
C ILE A 79 -2.94 3.54 -6.70
N GLY A 80 -2.76 2.44 -5.96
CA GLY A 80 -2.55 2.47 -4.51
C GLY A 80 -1.31 3.29 -4.11
N VAL A 81 -0.20 3.13 -4.82
CA VAL A 81 1.03 3.92 -4.57
C VAL A 81 0.78 5.40 -4.76
N VAL A 82 0.13 5.79 -5.86
CA VAL A 82 -0.21 7.18 -6.16
C VAL A 82 -1.16 7.73 -5.09
N ALA A 83 -2.16 6.95 -4.67
CA ALA A 83 -3.09 7.35 -3.61
C ALA A 83 -2.35 7.64 -2.30
N VAL A 84 -1.44 6.75 -1.85
CA VAL A 84 -0.64 6.98 -0.63
C VAL A 84 0.29 8.18 -0.79
N ALA A 85 0.91 8.37 -1.96
CA ALA A 85 1.78 9.50 -2.23
C ALA A 85 1.04 10.85 -2.10
N ILE A 86 -0.25 10.90 -2.45
CA ILE A 86 -1.09 12.10 -2.30
C ILE A 86 -1.63 12.22 -0.87
N MET A 87 -2.05 11.11 -0.26
CA MET A 87 -2.65 11.11 1.07
C MET A 87 -1.63 11.43 2.17
N ALA A 88 -0.39 10.96 2.07
CA ALA A 88 0.64 11.18 3.08
C ALA A 88 0.90 12.67 3.40
N PRO A 89 1.14 13.56 2.41
CA PRO A 89 1.27 14.99 2.69
C PRO A 89 -0.05 15.62 3.16
N LEU A 90 -1.21 15.19 2.65
CA LEU A 90 -2.51 15.68 3.11
C LEU A 90 -2.75 15.37 4.59
N THR A 91 -2.47 14.15 5.03
CA THR A 91 -2.55 13.75 6.44
C THR A 91 -1.62 14.60 7.30
N ALA A 92 -0.41 14.92 6.82
CA ALA A 92 0.50 15.82 7.53
C ALA A 92 -0.05 17.25 7.65
N PHE A 93 -0.70 17.77 6.60
CA PHE A 93 -1.37 19.08 6.66
C PHE A 93 -2.50 19.11 7.68
N ILE A 94 -3.38 18.10 7.64
CA ILE A 94 -4.50 17.98 8.59
C ILE A 94 -3.98 17.85 10.01
N TYR A 95 -2.96 17.00 10.23
CA TYR A 95 -2.31 16.83 11.52
C TYR A 95 -1.80 18.17 12.07
N ASN A 96 -1.08 18.95 11.27
CA ASN A 96 -0.54 20.23 11.70
C ASN A 96 -1.65 21.21 12.13
N ALA A 97 -2.74 21.27 11.36
CA ALA A 97 -3.87 22.13 11.70
C ALA A 97 -4.55 21.73 13.01
N LEU A 98 -4.68 20.42 13.26
CA LEU A 98 -5.24 19.91 14.52
C LEU A 98 -4.28 20.10 15.69
N ALA A 99 -2.99 19.85 15.49
CA ALA A 99 -1.95 19.99 16.52
C ALA A 99 -1.83 21.44 17.00
N ASP A 100 -2.00 22.41 16.11
CA ASP A 100 -2.03 23.84 16.46
C ASP A 100 -3.24 24.19 17.37
N LEU A 101 -4.31 23.37 17.37
CA LEU A 101 -5.49 23.54 18.23
C LEU A 101 -5.41 22.79 19.57
N VAL A 102 -4.96 21.53 19.55
CA VAL A 102 -4.99 20.63 20.74
C VAL A 102 -3.65 20.50 21.46
N GLY A 103 -2.58 21.12 20.94
CA GLY A 103 -1.24 21.06 21.52
C GLY A 103 -0.35 19.93 21.00
N GLY A 104 -0.84 19.08 20.09
CA GLY A 104 -0.07 18.01 19.43
C GLY A 104 -0.10 16.65 20.14
N LEU A 105 0.64 15.67 19.59
CA LEU A 105 0.73 14.31 20.15
C LEU A 105 1.89 14.22 21.15
N GLY A 106 1.57 13.96 22.42
CA GLY A 106 2.56 13.64 23.45
C GLY A 106 3.14 12.24 23.23
N ILE A 107 4.47 12.15 23.25
CA ILE A 107 5.25 10.91 23.18
C ILE A 107 6.17 10.85 24.40
N GLU A 108 6.25 9.67 25.01
CA GLU A 108 7.19 9.39 26.09
C GLU A 108 8.43 8.71 25.50
N LEU A 109 9.57 9.40 25.56
CA LEU A 109 10.85 8.82 25.17
C LEU A 109 11.47 8.16 26.40
N THR A 110 11.69 6.85 26.32
CA THR A 110 12.47 6.11 27.30
C THR A 110 13.85 5.90 26.73
N ASP A 111 14.87 6.50 27.35
CA ASP A 111 16.26 6.22 27.00
C ASP A 111 16.62 4.82 27.53
N TYR A 112 16.86 3.88 26.60
CA TYR A 112 17.46 2.58 26.87
C TYR A 112 18.98 2.69 26.73
N LEU A 113 19.63 3.28 27.74
CA LEU A 113 21.07 3.19 27.98
C LEU A 113 21.32 2.33 29.22
#